data_AF-A0A060CHR6-F1
#
_entry.id   AF-A0A060CHR6-F1
#
_cell.length_a   1.000
_cell.length_b   1.000
_cell.length_c   1.000
_cell.angle_alpha   90.00
_cell.angle_beta   90.00
_cell.angle_gamma   90.00
#
_symmetry.space_group_name_H-M   'P 1'
#
loop_
_entity.id
_entity.type
_entity.pdbx_description
1 polymer ?
#
loop_
_entity_poly.entity_id
_entity_poly.type
_entity_poly.pdbx_seq_one_letter_code
_entity_poly.pdbx_strand_id
1 'polypeptide(L)'
;MAQLYVERSGGRHVTPPRELKGFCKVELAPGESRTVQIAVPVDDLMVFDTETGSWVLDDGPVTLRVGASSRDLPLAAQAICHAAGGRHRPILRDTQPIYMLNNPPARAVFNAFLQKRLDVSEVEADAMMEHCANSFIGLFTTFDRRFRIRFSEAEIAEVLAAMARAVA
;
A
#
# COMPACT_ATOMS: atom_id res chain seq x y z
N MET A 1 24.36 17.71 -19.24
CA MET A 1 24.02 17.10 -17.93
C MET A 1 23.14 15.90 -18.21
N ALA A 2 23.47 14.74 -17.65
CA ALA A 2 22.62 13.56 -17.73
C ALA A 2 21.60 13.59 -16.59
N GLN A 3 20.34 13.25 -16.88
CA GLN A 3 19.23 13.22 -15.92
C GLN A 3 18.57 11.86 -15.95
N LEU A 4 18.24 11.30 -14.78
CA LEU A 4 17.54 10.03 -14.62
C LEU A 4 16.15 10.28 -14.04
N TYR A 5 15.14 9.80 -14.74
CA TYR A 5 13.73 9.87 -14.38
C TYR A 5 13.17 8.46 -14.15
N VAL A 6 12.14 8.37 -13.32
CA VAL A 6 11.35 7.16 -13.10
C VAL A 6 9.91 7.41 -13.53
N GLU A 7 9.37 6.47 -14.32
CA GLU A 7 7.95 6.35 -14.64
C GLU A 7 7.43 5.08 -13.98
N ARG A 8 6.29 5.17 -13.28
CA ARG A 8 5.62 4.01 -12.67
C ARG A 8 4.33 3.73 -13.44
N SER A 9 4.04 2.46 -13.68
CA SER A 9 2.82 2.04 -14.38
C SER A 9 2.05 1.04 -13.53
N GLY A 10 0.77 1.35 -13.22
CA GLY A 10 -0.11 0.42 -12.52
C GLY A 10 0.13 0.26 -11.01
N GLY A 11 0.83 1.23 -10.39
CA GLY A 11 1.00 1.27 -8.94
C GLY A 11 -0.30 1.59 -8.19
N ARG A 12 -0.36 1.24 -6.91
CA ARG A 12 -1.49 1.57 -6.01
C ARG A 12 -1.62 3.07 -5.82
N HIS A 13 -0.50 3.79 -5.77
CA HIS A 13 -0.47 5.22 -5.52
C HIS A 13 -0.40 6.00 -6.83
N VAL A 14 -1.10 7.14 -6.87
CA VAL A 14 -1.01 8.09 -7.97
C VAL A 14 0.31 8.84 -7.86
N THR A 15 1.18 8.69 -8.85
CA THR A 15 2.45 9.41 -8.94
C THR A 15 2.45 10.35 -10.16
N PRO A 16 3.33 11.37 -10.19
CA PRO A 16 3.61 12.10 -11.41
C PRO A 16 3.98 11.16 -12.56
N PRO A 17 3.70 11.52 -13.83
CA PRO A 17 4.06 10.68 -14.98
C PRO A 17 5.56 10.39 -15.06
N ARG A 18 6.39 11.33 -14.60
CA ARG A 18 7.85 11.26 -14.53
C ARG A 18 8.35 11.99 -13.29
N GLU A 19 9.25 11.35 -12.54
CA GLU A 19 9.93 11.96 -11.40
C GLU A 19 11.45 11.93 -11.60
N LEU A 20 12.12 13.07 -11.43
CA LEU A 20 13.60 13.12 -11.45
C LEU A 20 14.13 12.41 -10.19
N LYS A 21 15.01 11.42 -10.36
CA LYS A 21 15.63 10.68 -9.26
C LYS A 21 17.14 10.84 -9.17
N GLY A 22 17.76 11.44 -10.18
CA GLY A 22 19.17 11.80 -10.10
C GLY A 22 19.66 12.54 -11.33
N PHE A 23 20.80 13.19 -11.21
CA PHE A 23 21.47 13.85 -12.31
C PHE A 23 22.98 13.82 -12.13
N CYS A 24 23.71 13.86 -13.23
CA CYS A 24 25.17 13.94 -13.25
C CYS A 24 25.60 15.05 -14.21
N LYS A 25 26.32 16.05 -13.68
CA LYS A 25 27.01 17.04 -14.50
C LYS A 25 28.40 16.50 -14.81
N VAL A 26 28.74 16.48 -16.09
CA VAL A 26 30.03 16.01 -16.60
C VAL A 26 30.59 17.06 -17.53
N GLU A 27 31.88 17.34 -17.40
CA GLU A 27 32.65 18.16 -18.33
C GLU A 27 33.31 17.27 -19.36
N LEU A 28 33.28 17.70 -20.62
CA LEU A 28 33.82 16.97 -21.76
C LEU A 28 34.60 17.95 -22.64
N ALA A 29 35.81 17.55 -23.05
CA ALA A 29 36.50 18.20 -24.15
C ALA A 29 35.81 17.89 -25.50
N PRO A 30 36.06 18.67 -26.57
CA PRO A 30 35.54 18.35 -27.89
C PRO A 30 35.92 16.93 -28.33
N GLY A 31 34.92 16.11 -28.67
CA GLY A 31 35.10 14.71 -29.07
C GLY A 31 35.29 13.72 -27.92
N GLU A 32 35.36 14.17 -26.67
CA GLU A 32 35.44 13.30 -25.50
C GLU A 32 34.10 12.62 -25.21
N SER A 33 34.15 11.38 -24.73
CA SER A 33 33.00 10.65 -24.19
C SER A 33 33.32 10.13 -22.80
N ARG A 34 32.34 10.15 -21.89
CA ARG A 34 32.46 9.60 -20.54
C ARG A 34 31.25 8.76 -20.17
N THR A 35 31.49 7.69 -19.42
CA THR A 35 30.45 6.94 -18.73
C THR A 35 30.11 7.65 -17.43
N VAL A 36 28.82 7.84 -17.17
CA VAL A 36 28.31 8.40 -15.90
C VAL A 36 27.60 7.31 -15.12
N GLN A 37 27.69 7.38 -13.79
CA GLN A 37 26.92 6.53 -12.88
C GLN A 37 26.01 7.43 -12.05
N ILE A 38 24.72 7.09 -12.00
CA ILE A 38 23.71 7.77 -11.19
C ILE A 38 23.14 6.71 -10.25
N ALA A 39 23.46 6.80 -8.96
CA ALA A 39 22.90 5.93 -7.95
C ALA A 39 21.51 6.42 -7.55
N VAL A 40 20.54 5.50 -7.46
CA VAL A 40 19.19 5.79 -6.98
C VAL A 40 18.91 4.84 -5.80
N PRO A 41 18.94 5.34 -4.55
CA PRO A 41 18.49 4.57 -3.39
C PRO A 41 17.04 4.10 -3.58
N VAL A 42 16.72 2.91 -3.06
CA VAL A 42 15.34 2.41 -3.10
C VAL A 42 14.40 3.34 -2.31
N ASP A 43 14.87 3.96 -1.24
CA ASP A 43 14.12 4.93 -0.43
C ASP A 43 13.63 6.12 -1.25
N ASP A 44 14.40 6.56 -2.26
CA ASP A 44 14.00 7.64 -3.17
C ASP A 44 12.88 7.20 -4.15
N LEU A 45 12.61 5.90 -4.26
CA LEU A 45 11.51 5.34 -5.06
C LEU A 45 10.23 5.16 -4.25
N MET A 46 10.26 5.40 -2.94
CA MET A 46 9.09 5.24 -2.07
C MET A 46 8.05 6.35 -2.31
N VAL A 47 6.81 6.01 -2.00
CA VAL A 47 5.64 6.89 -2.01
C VAL A 47 5.04 6.92 -0.61
N PHE A 48 4.48 8.06 -0.21
CA PHE A 48 3.83 8.14 1.10
C PHE A 48 2.42 7.57 1.01
N ASP A 49 2.16 6.49 1.75
CA ASP A 49 0.84 5.89 1.88
C ASP A 49 0.09 6.52 3.05
N THR A 50 -0.95 7.29 2.74
CA THR A 50 -1.79 7.96 3.73
C THR A 50 -2.61 6.99 4.59
N GLU A 51 -2.85 5.76 4.13
CA GLU A 51 -3.62 4.77 4.90
C GLU A 51 -2.77 4.13 6.00
N THR A 52 -1.48 3.92 5.75
CA THR A 52 -0.54 3.36 6.73
C THR A 52 0.23 4.44 7.49
N GLY A 53 0.23 5.69 7.00
CA GLY A 53 0.99 6.80 7.58
C GLY A 53 2.50 6.62 7.43
N SER A 54 2.95 5.91 6.39
CA SER A 54 4.33 5.49 6.21
C SER A 54 4.80 5.62 4.77
N TRP A 55 6.11 5.68 4.57
CA TRP A 55 6.70 5.55 3.25
C TRP A 55 6.68 4.07 2.85
N VAL A 56 6.17 3.78 1.66
CA VAL A 56 6.09 2.42 1.10
C VAL A 56 6.69 2.39 -0.30
N LEU A 57 7.24 1.24 -0.69
CA LEU A 57 7.60 0.99 -2.08
C LEU A 57 6.39 0.36 -2.77
N ASP A 58 5.91 0.96 -3.86
CA ASP A 58 4.90 0.31 -4.68
C ASP A 58 5.52 -0.88 -5.43
N ASP A 59 4.90 -2.05 -5.25
CA ASP A 59 5.23 -3.26 -5.98
C ASP A 59 4.79 -3.11 -7.44
N GLY A 60 5.65 -3.47 -8.39
CA GLY A 60 5.30 -3.45 -9.80
C GLY A 60 6.35 -2.84 -10.74
N PRO A 61 6.00 -2.70 -12.02
CA PRO A 61 6.93 -2.28 -13.06
C PRO A 61 7.23 -0.79 -13.00
N VAL A 62 8.51 -0.46 -13.16
CA VAL A 62 9.01 0.90 -13.33
C VAL A 62 9.89 1.01 -14.57
N THR A 63 9.84 2.16 -15.23
CA THR A 63 10.73 2.50 -16.35
C THR A 63 11.71 3.57 -15.90
N LEU A 64 12.99 3.24 -15.92
CA LEU A 64 14.09 4.18 -15.75
C LEU A 64 14.35 4.86 -17.10
N ARG A 65 14.31 6.18 -17.14
CA ARG A 65 14.58 6.97 -18.35
C ARG A 65 15.77 7.89 -18.15
N VAL A 66 16.67 7.96 -19.13
CA VAL A 66 17.85 8.83 -19.06
C VAL A 66 17.96 9.71 -20.29
N GLY A 67 18.30 10.98 -20.07
CA GLY A 67 18.51 11.92 -21.16
C GLY A 67 18.97 13.31 -20.73
N ALA A 68 18.84 14.27 -21.65
CA ALA A 68 19.30 15.64 -21.46
C ALA A 68 18.25 16.55 -20.80
N SER A 69 16.97 16.19 -20.86
CA SER A 69 15.87 16.92 -20.23
C SER A 69 14.68 16.01 -19.93
N SER A 70 13.73 16.45 -19.11
CA SER A 70 12.47 15.72 -18.87
C SER A 70 11.65 15.39 -20.13
N ARG A 71 11.90 16.09 -21.25
CA ARG A 71 11.25 15.89 -22.54
C ARG A 71 12.11 15.15 -23.57
N ASP A 72 13.40 15.01 -23.31
CA ASP A 72 14.38 14.38 -24.20
C ASP A 72 15.10 13.27 -23.44
N LEU A 73 14.57 12.04 -23.58
CA LEU A 73 14.91 10.85 -22.80
C LEU A 73 15.13 9.64 -23.74
N PRO A 74 16.24 9.61 -24.51
CA PRO A 74 16.48 8.59 -25.52
C PRO A 74 16.78 7.20 -24.95
N LEU A 75 17.19 7.12 -23.68
CA LEU A 75 17.52 5.85 -23.03
C LEU A 75 16.39 5.41 -22.10
N ALA A 76 16.07 4.12 -22.12
CA ALA A 76 15.07 3.51 -21.25
C ALA A 76 15.53 2.12 -20.78
N ALA A 77 15.22 1.79 -19.53
CA ALA A 77 15.40 0.45 -18.97
C ALA A 77 14.20 0.10 -18.09
N GLN A 78 13.77 -1.16 -18.12
CA GLN A 78 12.68 -1.66 -17.27
C GLN A 78 13.24 -2.31 -16.01
N ALA A 79 12.56 -2.12 -14.89
CA ALA A 79 12.81 -2.80 -13.64
C ALA A 79 11.49 -3.13 -12.94
N ILE A 80 11.54 -4.03 -11.95
CA ILE A 80 10.40 -4.37 -11.10
C ILE A 80 10.78 -4.00 -9.67
N CYS A 81 9.95 -3.17 -9.05
CA CYS A 81 10.02 -2.91 -7.62
C CYS A 81 9.36 -4.06 -6.87
N HIS A 82 10.05 -4.57 -5.85
CA HIS A 82 9.54 -5.61 -4.97
C HIS A 82 9.36 -5.02 -3.56
N ALA A 83 8.10 -4.83 -3.17
CA ALA A 83 7.79 -4.29 -1.83
C ALA A 83 8.06 -5.35 -0.74
N ALA A 84 8.74 -4.96 0.34
CA ALA A 84 9.15 -5.89 1.40
C ALA A 84 8.04 -6.27 2.41
N GLY A 85 6.86 -5.64 2.37
CA GLY A 85 5.72 -5.98 3.24
C GLY A 85 4.84 -4.79 3.61
N GLY A 86 3.61 -5.06 4.07
CA GLY A 86 2.62 -4.10 4.56
C GLY A 86 1.72 -3.45 3.49
N ARG A 87 0.78 -4.21 2.90
CA ARG A 87 -0.15 -3.68 1.88
C ARG A 87 -1.36 -2.93 2.44
N HIS A 88 -1.62 -3.05 3.74
CA HIS A 88 -2.87 -2.58 4.33
C HIS A 88 -2.66 -1.84 5.65
N ARG A 89 -3.51 -0.84 5.89
CA ARG A 89 -3.56 -0.12 7.16
C ARG A 89 -3.68 -1.06 8.37
N PRO A 90 -3.06 -0.71 9.51
CA PRO A 90 -3.36 -1.35 10.77
C PRO A 90 -4.87 -1.29 11.08
N ILE A 91 -5.40 -2.38 11.61
CA ILE A 91 -6.77 -2.42 12.13
C ILE A 91 -6.75 -2.05 13.61
N LEU A 92 -7.42 -0.95 13.92
CA LEU A 92 -7.58 -0.41 15.27
C LEU A 92 -9.02 -0.61 15.76
N ARG A 93 -9.24 -0.44 17.07
CA ARG A 93 -10.55 -0.61 17.71
C ARG A 93 -11.67 0.21 17.05
N ASP A 94 -11.35 1.42 16.63
CA ASP A 94 -12.24 2.40 16.01
C ASP A 94 -12.24 2.35 14.48
N THR A 95 -11.56 1.36 13.88
CA THR A 95 -11.55 1.17 12.42
C THR A 95 -12.95 0.90 11.90
N GLN A 96 -13.39 1.68 10.92
CA GLN A 96 -14.70 1.53 10.30
C GLN A 96 -14.76 0.28 9.41
N PRO A 97 -15.92 -0.36 9.25
CA PRO A 97 -16.08 -1.58 8.45
C PRO A 97 -15.60 -1.46 6.99
N ILE A 98 -15.72 -0.29 6.36
CA ILE A 98 -15.23 -0.10 4.98
C ILE A 98 -13.74 -0.42 4.82
N TYR A 99 -12.95 -0.12 5.85
CA TYR A 99 -11.52 -0.40 5.85
C TYR A 99 -11.20 -1.88 6.10
N MET A 100 -12.13 -2.62 6.72
CA MET A 100 -12.06 -4.08 6.78
C MET A 100 -12.30 -4.68 5.40
N LEU A 101 -13.31 -4.19 4.67
CA LEU A 101 -13.64 -4.67 3.32
C LEU A 101 -12.48 -4.49 2.34
N ASN A 102 -11.69 -3.44 2.50
CA ASN A 102 -10.49 -3.14 1.69
C ASN A 102 -9.20 -3.81 2.21
N ASN A 103 -9.30 -4.67 3.24
CA ASN A 103 -8.19 -5.41 3.82
C ASN A 103 -8.55 -6.92 3.88
N PRO A 104 -8.37 -7.68 2.77
CA PRO A 104 -8.76 -9.08 2.70
C PRO A 104 -8.18 -9.97 3.81
N PRO A 105 -6.90 -9.83 4.21
CA PRO A 105 -6.36 -10.58 5.35
C PRO A 105 -7.12 -10.31 6.66
N ALA A 106 -7.37 -9.04 6.99
CA ALA A 106 -8.10 -8.70 8.21
C ALA A 106 -9.58 -9.12 8.14
N ARG A 107 -10.24 -8.94 6.99
CA ARG A 107 -11.62 -9.39 6.73
C ARG A 107 -11.76 -10.87 6.99
N ALA A 108 -10.85 -11.69 6.46
CA ALA A 108 -10.85 -13.13 6.65
C ALA A 108 -10.74 -13.51 8.14
N VAL A 109 -9.83 -12.88 8.88
CA VAL A 109 -9.67 -13.13 10.33
C VAL A 109 -10.95 -12.77 11.09
N PHE A 110 -11.55 -11.61 10.81
CA PHE A 110 -12.76 -11.19 11.51
C PHE A 110 -13.98 -12.05 11.14
N ASN A 111 -14.13 -12.42 9.88
CA ASN A 111 -15.19 -13.33 9.44
C ASN A 111 -15.05 -14.70 10.10
N ALA A 112 -13.84 -15.26 10.20
CA ALA A 112 -13.61 -16.52 10.90
C ALA A 112 -13.96 -16.42 12.40
N PHE A 113 -13.69 -15.28 13.03
CA PHE A 113 -14.13 -15.01 14.39
C PHE A 113 -15.65 -14.96 14.53
N LEU A 114 -16.36 -14.30 13.61
CA LEU A 114 -17.83 -14.28 13.59
C LEU A 114 -18.43 -15.68 13.40
N GLN A 115 -17.91 -16.46 12.45
CA GLN A 115 -18.35 -17.83 12.19
C GLN A 115 -18.27 -18.67 13.47
N LYS A 116 -17.11 -18.66 14.14
CA LYS A 116 -16.89 -19.41 15.38
C LYS A 116 -17.78 -18.92 16.53
N ARG A 117 -17.97 -17.61 16.66
CA ARG A 117 -18.70 -17.01 17.78
C ARG A 117 -20.22 -17.16 17.65
N LEU A 118 -20.72 -17.03 16.43
CA LEU A 118 -22.16 -16.93 16.15
C LEU A 118 -22.74 -18.19 15.52
N ASP A 119 -21.89 -19.18 15.19
CA ASP A 119 -22.27 -20.40 14.46
C ASP A 119 -22.94 -20.10 13.12
N VAL A 120 -22.34 -19.16 12.37
CA VAL A 120 -22.82 -18.74 11.04
C VAL A 120 -21.86 -19.22 9.95
N SER A 121 -22.36 -19.35 8.73
CA SER A 121 -21.54 -19.67 7.56
C SER A 121 -20.61 -18.51 7.17
N GLU A 122 -19.59 -18.82 6.38
CA GLU A 122 -18.68 -17.81 5.81
C GLU A 122 -19.44 -16.74 5.01
N VAL A 123 -20.41 -17.16 4.18
CA VAL A 123 -21.23 -16.25 3.36
C VAL A 123 -22.05 -15.31 4.23
N GLU A 124 -22.62 -15.80 5.33
CA GLU A 124 -23.38 -14.97 6.27
C GLU A 124 -22.48 -13.99 7.02
N ALA A 125 -21.34 -14.45 7.54
CA ALA A 125 -20.37 -13.57 8.20
C ALA A 125 -19.89 -12.45 7.27
N ASP A 126 -19.66 -12.79 6.01
CA ASP A 126 -19.22 -11.84 5.00
C ASP A 126 -20.32 -10.83 4.62
N ALA A 127 -21.56 -11.31 4.43
CA ALA A 127 -22.72 -10.45 4.20
C ALA A 127 -22.98 -9.49 5.37
N MET A 128 -22.73 -9.91 6.61
CA MET A 128 -22.81 -9.03 7.79
C MET A 128 -21.79 -7.89 7.72
N MET A 129 -20.57 -8.16 7.26
CA MET A 129 -19.54 -7.14 7.06
C MET A 129 -19.93 -6.18 5.94
N GLU A 130 -20.38 -6.68 4.79
CA GLU A 130 -20.82 -5.86 3.65
C GLU A 130 -22.01 -4.98 4.01
N HIS A 131 -22.98 -5.50 4.78
CA HIS A 131 -24.11 -4.72 5.28
C HIS A 131 -23.65 -3.50 6.11
N CYS A 132 -22.48 -3.58 6.73
CA CYS A 132 -21.91 -2.52 7.56
C CYS A 132 -21.00 -1.54 6.80
N ALA A 133 -20.84 -1.68 5.48
CA ALA A 133 -19.90 -0.89 4.67
C ALA A 133 -20.03 0.64 4.84
N ASN A 134 -21.27 1.13 5.00
CA ASN A 134 -21.54 2.57 5.12
C ASN A 134 -21.46 3.10 6.57
N SER A 135 -21.05 2.26 7.53
CA SER A 135 -20.90 2.70 8.92
C SER A 135 -19.69 3.60 9.09
N PHE A 136 -19.89 4.77 9.70
CA PHE A 136 -18.86 5.76 10.00
C PHE A 136 -18.26 5.61 11.41
N ILE A 137 -18.69 4.60 12.17
CA ILE A 137 -18.17 4.31 13.53
C ILE A 137 -17.41 2.97 13.54
N GLY A 138 -16.60 2.74 14.57
CA GLY A 138 -15.75 1.55 14.67
C GLY A 138 -16.48 0.21 14.51
N LEU A 139 -15.76 -0.79 14.02
CA LEU A 139 -16.24 -2.13 13.67
C LEU A 139 -17.07 -2.76 14.79
N PHE A 140 -16.49 -2.87 15.99
CA PHE A 140 -17.16 -3.51 17.13
C PHE A 140 -18.42 -2.76 17.55
N THR A 141 -18.38 -1.42 17.60
CA THR A 141 -19.53 -0.58 17.91
C THR A 141 -20.62 -0.71 16.85
N THR A 142 -20.23 -0.85 15.57
CA THR A 142 -21.16 -1.09 14.47
C THR A 142 -21.88 -2.42 14.64
N PHE A 143 -21.16 -3.49 14.93
CA PHE A 143 -21.74 -4.83 15.12
C PHE A 143 -22.66 -4.89 16.34
N ASP A 144 -22.30 -4.24 17.46
CA ASP A 144 -23.19 -4.12 18.62
C ASP A 144 -24.48 -3.37 18.26
N ARG A 145 -24.38 -2.23 17.57
CA ARG A 145 -25.58 -1.44 17.23
C ARG A 145 -26.44 -2.11 16.17
N ARG A 146 -25.83 -2.73 15.16
CA ARG A 146 -26.53 -3.25 13.97
C ARG A 146 -27.09 -4.64 14.18
N PHE A 147 -26.36 -5.50 14.89
CA PHE A 147 -26.68 -6.92 15.09
C PHE A 147 -26.89 -7.29 16.55
N ARG A 148 -26.74 -6.35 17.50
CA ARG A 148 -26.83 -6.61 18.95
C ARG A 148 -25.78 -7.58 19.46
N ILE A 149 -24.62 -7.61 18.80
CA ILE A 149 -23.48 -8.46 19.17
C ILE A 149 -22.50 -7.62 19.98
N ARG A 150 -22.44 -7.86 21.29
CA ARG A 150 -21.45 -7.23 22.18
C ARG A 150 -20.15 -8.02 22.18
N PHE A 151 -19.03 -7.33 22.26
CA PHE A 151 -17.69 -7.92 22.37
C PHE A 151 -17.08 -7.52 23.71
N SER A 152 -16.50 -8.47 24.42
CA SER A 152 -15.70 -8.19 25.61
C SER A 152 -14.35 -7.58 25.23
N GLU A 153 -13.71 -6.88 26.17
CA GLU A 153 -12.38 -6.30 25.96
C GLU A 153 -11.34 -7.36 25.55
N ALA A 154 -11.42 -8.56 26.14
CA ALA A 154 -10.52 -9.67 25.82
C ALA A 154 -10.70 -10.15 24.37
N GLU A 155 -11.95 -10.31 23.91
CA GLU A 155 -12.25 -10.71 22.52
C GLU A 155 -11.77 -9.66 21.52
N ILE A 156 -11.98 -8.38 21.83
CA ILE A 156 -11.52 -7.26 20.99
C ILE A 156 -9.98 -7.28 20.89
N ALA A 157 -9.28 -7.39 22.01
CA ALA A 157 -7.83 -7.42 22.04
C ALA A 157 -7.26 -8.64 21.26
N GLU A 158 -7.86 -9.81 21.44
CA GLU A 158 -7.46 -11.04 20.76
C GLU A 158 -7.62 -10.93 19.24
N VAL A 159 -8.79 -10.48 18.76
CA VAL A 159 -9.05 -10.39 17.32
C VAL A 159 -8.23 -9.28 16.66
N LEU A 160 -8.02 -8.14 17.35
CA LEU A 160 -7.13 -7.08 16.87
C LEU A 160 -5.68 -7.59 16.72
N ALA A 161 -5.17 -8.33 17.70
CA ALA A 161 -3.83 -8.92 17.62
C ALA A 161 -3.72 -9.96 16.50
N ALA A 162 -4.78 -10.74 16.25
CA ALA A 162 -4.83 -11.69 15.15
C ALA A 162 -4.81 -10.99 13.78
N MET A 163 -5.61 -9.93 13.62
CA MET A 163 -5.61 -9.13 12.39
C MET A 163 -4.26 -8.43 12.16
N ALA A 164 -3.62 -7.91 13.21
CA ALA A 164 -2.29 -7.30 13.09
C ALA A 164 -1.24 -8.28 12.55
N ARG A 165 -1.26 -9.54 12.99
CA ARG A 165 -0.36 -10.59 12.47
C ARG A 165 -0.66 -10.98 11.02
N ALA A 166 -1.93 -10.88 10.59
CA ALA A 166 -2.33 -11.21 9.22
C ALA A 166 -2.05 -10.09 8.21
N VAL A 167 -1.90 -8.85 8.70
CA VAL A 167 -1.65 -7.65 7.89
C VAL A 167 -0.15 -7.32 7.76
N ALA A 168 0.68 -7.81 8.70
CA ALA A 168 2.13 -7.69 8.68
C ALA A 168 2.76 -8.51 7.54
#